data_AF-A0AAW9N6R2-F1
#
_entry.id   AF-A0AAW9N6R2-F1
#
_cell.length_a   1.000
_cell.length_b   1.000
_cell.length_c   1.000
_cell.angle_alpha   90.00
_cell.angle_beta   90.00
_cell.angle_gamma   90.00
#
_symmetry.space_group_name_H-M   'P 1'
#
loop_
_entity.id
_entity.type
_entity.pdbx_description
1 polymer ?
#
loop_
_entity_poly.entity_id
_entity_poly.type
_entity_poly.pdbx_seq_one_letter_code
_entity_poly.pdbx_strand_id
1 'polypeptide(L)' 'MKPSTNRMLTRIKSVYMFISNNGTVSTQELVEEFGITPRTVQRDLNVLAYNDLVQSPSRGLWTTTSKKVKMSS' A
#
# COMPACT_ATOMS: atom_id res chain seq x y z
N MET A 1 -11.18 17.19 6.53
CA MET A 1 -11.40 16.14 5.50
C MET A 1 -12.65 15.36 5.81
N LYS A 2 -13.37 14.83 4.80
CA LYS A 2 -14.53 13.96 5.05
C LYS A 2 -14.08 12.68 5.79
N PRO A 3 -14.86 12.12 6.74
CA PRO A 3 -14.46 10.94 7.51
C PRO A 3 -14.08 9.73 6.65
N SER A 4 -14.76 9.53 5.53
CA SER A 4 -14.47 8.47 4.56
C SER A 4 -13.09 8.62 3.91
N THR A 5 -12.71 9.84 3.54
CA THR A 5 -11.38 10.13 2.98
C THR A 5 -10.28 9.87 4.00
N ASN A 6 -10.51 10.20 5.27
CA ASN A 6 -9.52 9.96 6.32
C ASN A 6 -9.25 8.46 6.51
N ARG A 7 -10.32 7.64 6.60
CA ARG A 7 -10.20 6.17 6.71
C ARG A 7 -9.45 5.57 5.52
N MET A 8 -9.71 6.06 4.31
CA MET A 8 -9.01 5.61 3.10
C MET A 8 -7.51 5.94 3.16
N LEU A 9 -7.13 7.16 3.54
CA LEU A 9 -5.73 7.55 3.66
C LEU A 9 -5.00 6.77 4.76
N THR A 10 -5.65 6.55 5.91
CA THR A 10 -5.10 5.72 6.98
C THR A 10 -4.79 4.32 6.44
N ARG A 11 -5.73 3.70 5.72
CA ARG A 11 -5.54 2.37 5.13
C ARG A 11 -4.39 2.35 4.13
N ILE A 12 -4.31 3.33 3.22
CA ILE A 12 -3.21 3.43 2.25
C ILE A 12 -1.85 3.54 2.96
N LYS A 13 -1.77 4.34 4.03
CA LYS A 13 -0.55 4.47 4.85
C LYS A 13 -0.18 3.12 5.49
N SER A 14 -1.16 2.40 6.04
CA SER A 14 -0.94 1.08 6.63
C SER A 14 -0.47 0.05 5.60
N VAL A 15 -1.04 0.04 4.38
CA VAL A 15 -0.58 -0.83 3.27
C VAL A 15 0.89 -0.55 2.95
N TYR A 16 1.27 0.72 2.80
CA TYR A 16 2.67 1.09 2.58
C TYR A 16 3.60 0.61 3.70
N MET A 17 3.21 0.82 4.96
CA MET A 17 4.00 0.37 6.12
C MET A 17 4.17 -1.14 6.14
N PHE A 18 3.12 -1.90 5.81
CA PHE A 18 3.18 -3.35 5.75
C PHE A 18 4.20 -3.82 4.69
N ILE A 19 4.16 -3.26 3.48
CA ILE A 19 5.13 -3.58 2.42
C ILE A 19 6.54 -3.18 2.88
N SER A 20 6.70 -1.99 3.46
CA SER A 20 8.00 -1.51 3.94
C SER A 20 8.62 -2.40 5.03
N ASN A 21 7.79 -3.00 5.89
CA ASN A 21 8.27 -3.84 6.99
C ASN A 21 8.54 -5.29 6.56
N ASN A 22 7.79 -5.81 5.58
CA ASN A 22 7.89 -7.20 5.12
C ASN A 22 8.73 -7.35 3.83
N GLY A 23 9.09 -6.25 3.17
CA GLY A 23 9.85 -6.24 1.92
C GLY A 23 8.95 -6.45 0.70
N THR A 24 9.11 -7.57 -0.01
CA THR A 24 8.29 -7.88 -1.18
C THR A 24 7.11 -8.75 -0.77
N VAL A 25 5.90 -8.31 -1.06
CA VAL A 25 4.66 -9.01 -0.70
C VAL A 25 3.77 -9.18 -1.93
N SER A 26 2.86 -10.15 -1.87
CA SER A 26 1.84 -10.40 -2.88
C SER A 26 0.56 -9.60 -2.62
N THR A 27 -0.24 -9.44 -3.68
CA THR A 27 -1.58 -8.84 -3.56
C THR A 27 -2.50 -9.66 -2.64
N GLN A 28 -2.28 -10.99 -2.58
CA GLN A 28 -3.07 -11.89 -1.74
C GLN A 28 -2.76 -11.70 -0.26
N GLU A 29 -1.48 -11.57 0.11
CA GLU A 29 -1.08 -11.24 1.49
C GLU A 29 -1.70 -9.92 1.96
N LEU A 30 -1.76 -8.91 1.10
CA LEU A 30 -2.43 -7.64 1.41
C LEU A 30 -3.96 -7.79 1.56
N VAL A 31 -4.60 -8.68 0.81
CA VAL A 31 -6.02 -8.96 0.95
C VAL A 31 -6.30 -9.64 2.29
N GLU A 32 -5.48 -10.60 2.67
CA GLU A 32 -5.60 -11.37 3.91
C GLU A 32 -5.32 -10.50 5.14
N GLU A 33 -4.22 -9.74 5.14
CA GLU A 33 -3.84 -8.85 6.25
C GLU A 33 -4.90 -7.78 6.51
N PHE A 34 -5.42 -7.13 5.47
CA PHE A 34 -6.30 -5.98 5.62
C PHE A 34 -7.80 -6.33 5.56
N GLY A 35 -8.15 -7.58 5.28
CA GLY A 35 -9.55 -8.04 5.20
C GLY A 35 -10.39 -7.27 4.16
N ILE A 36 -9.77 -6.82 3.07
CA ILE A 36 -10.42 -6.01 2.02
C ILE A 36 -10.32 -6.69 0.65
N THR A 37 -11.24 -6.33 -0.24
CA THR A 37 -11.28 -6.94 -1.58
C THR A 37 -10.01 -6.66 -2.38
N PRO A 38 -9.60 -7.56 -3.31
CA PRO A 38 -8.48 -7.33 -4.21
C PRO A 38 -8.57 -6.00 -4.99
N ARG A 39 -9.80 -5.60 -5.37
CA ARG A 39 -10.04 -4.32 -6.06
C ARG A 39 -9.70 -3.11 -5.18
N THR A 40 -9.94 -3.20 -3.87
CA THR A 40 -9.60 -2.13 -2.92
C THR A 40 -8.08 -2.07 -2.73
N VAL A 41 -7.43 -3.22 -2.53
CA VAL A 41 -5.96 -3.31 -2.42
C VAL A 41 -5.30 -2.72 -3.66
N GLN A 42 -5.75 -3.11 -4.86
CA GLN A 42 -5.20 -2.58 -6.11
C GLN A 42 -5.35 -1.06 -6.24
N ARG A 43 -6.46 -0.48 -5.78
CA ARG A 43 -6.63 0.99 -5.77
C ARG A 43 -5.65 1.68 -4.84
N ASP A 44 -5.44 1.12 -3.65
CA ASP A 44 -4.48 1.67 -2.69
C ASP A 44 -3.05 1.59 -3.24
N LEU A 45 -2.68 0.43 -3.81
CA LEU A 45 -1.41 0.23 -4.49
C LEU A 45 -1.22 1.19 -5.67
N ASN A 46 -2.26 1.46 -6.46
CA ASN A 46 -2.18 2.43 -7.55
C ASN A 46 -1.90 3.85 -7.04
N VAL A 47 -2.48 4.25 -5.90
CA VAL A 47 -2.17 5.54 -5.28
C VAL A 47 -0.71 5.58 -4.84
N LEU A 48 -0.21 4.53 -4.19
CA LEU A 48 1.18 4.46 -3.75
C LEU A 48 2.16 4.46 -4.94
N ALA A 49 1.85 3.69 -5.99
CA ALA A 49 2.67 3.57 -7.20
C ALA A 49 2.70 4.88 -7.99
N TYR A 50 1.57 5.57 -8.13
CA TYR A 50 1.51 6.90 -8.74
C TYR A 50 2.39 7.93 -8.01
N ASN A 51 2.62 7.73 -6.71
CA ASN A 51 3.48 8.59 -5.89
C ASN A 51 4.93 8.07 -5.77
N ASP A 52 5.33 7.09 -6.58
CA ASP A 52 6.65 6.42 -6.54
C ASP A 52 7.02 5.86 -5.16
N LEU A 53 6.04 5.38 -4.39
CA LEU A 53 6.29 4.80 -3.05
C LEU A 53 6.44 3.28 -3.10
N VAL A 54 5.78 2.63 -4.05
CA VAL A 54 5.86 1.19 -4.29
C VAL A 54 5.98 0.91 -5.78
N GLN A 55 6.49 -0.26 -6.11
CA GLN A 55 6.61 -0.76 -7.48
C GLN A 55 6.32 -2.27 -7.53
N SER A 56 6.03 -2.77 -8.72
CA SER A 56 5.76 -4.20 -8.93
C SER A 56 6.95 -4.86 -9.62
N PRO A 57 7.81 -5.61 -8.89
CA PRO A 57 8.97 -6.29 -9.49
C PRO A 57 8.55 -7.46 -10.39
N SER A 58 7.38 -8.06 -10.13
CA SER A 58 6.74 -9.05 -10.99
C SER A 58 5.23 -9.03 -10.76
N ARG A 59 4.46 -9.60 -11.69
CA ARG A 59 3.00 -9.53 -11.67
C ARG A 59 2.43 -10.01 -10.34
N GLY A 60 1.71 -9.12 -9.66
CA GLY A 60 1.04 -9.41 -8.39
C GLY A 60 1.91 -9.26 -7.14
N LEU A 61 3.21 -9.04 -7.31
CA LEU A 61 4.15 -8.71 -6.23
C LEU A 61 4.37 -7.20 -6.15
N TRP A 62 4.65 -6.73 -4.95
CA TRP A 62 4.83 -5.32 -4.62
C TRP A 62 5.96 -5.14 -3.60
N THR A 63 6.79 -4.14 -3.83
CA THR A 63 7.89 -3.76 -2.94
C THR A 63 8.00 -2.24 -2.86
N THR A 64 8.65 -1.70 -1.85
CA THR A 64 8.89 -0.25 -1.75
C THR A 64 9.96 0.22 -2.74
N THR A 65 9.92 1.50 -3.09
CA THR A 65 10.99 2.13 -3.86
C THR A 65 12.06 2.68 -2.93
N SER A 66 13.16 3.20 -3.48
CA SER A 66 14.19 3.89 -2.69
C SER A 66 13.82 5.34 -2.30
N LYS A 67 12.60 5.80 -2.59
CA LYS A 67 12.15 7.17 -2.29
C LYS A 67 12.12 7.37 -0.78
N LYS A 68 12.84 8.38 -0.28
CA LYS A 68 12.84 8.71 1.16
C LYS A 68 11.48 9.27 1.56
N VAL A 69 10.84 8.61 2.52
CA VAL A 69 9.55 9.05 3.09
C VAL A 69 9.78 9.54 4.52
N LYS A 70 9.24 10.71 4.86
CA LYS A 70 9.20 11.17 6.26
C LYS A 70 8.04 10.49 6.97
N MET A 71 8.36 9.59 7.89
CA MET A 71 7.38 8.97 8.77
C MET A 71 6.97 10.01 9.83
N SER A 72 5.77 10.55 9.71
CA SER A 72 5.14 11.34 10.77
C SER A 72 4.12 10.47 11.50
N SER A 73 4.13 10.54 12.83
CA SER A 73 3.19 9.87 13.72
C SER A 73 1.79 10.44 13.55
#